data_AF-A0A815SC84-F1
#
_entry.id   AF-A0A815SC84-F1
#
_cell.length_a   1.000
_cell.length_b   1.000
_cell.length_c   1.000
_cell.angle_alpha   90.00
_cell.angle_beta   90.00
_cell.angle_gamma   90.00
#
_symmetry.space_group_name_H-M   'P 1'
#
loop_
_entity.id
_entity.type
_entity.pdbx_description
1 polymer ?
#
loop_
_entity_poly.entity_id
_entity_poly.type
_entity_poly.pdbx_seq_one_letter_code
_entity_poly.pdbx_strand_id
1 'polypeptide(L)'
;MAQSTTNETPKISFITSNKNKRLLLIDGYVYQLNKSTSKVCYWKCEEKTCWAGVHLDNNDKFIKFITSDHTPMPIPERLEVRKLMTNVKARINSETTAIGQIYNEELVKANLSKSALAVAATARQANSALNQARRLTTPTLPTSIDFDIPSKYKRTTNGERYLLTDRVQHRDGKVINRIILFATDEQLRTLFTCSHILLDGTFDSSPPHFDQIYSIHGINNDHNFVCAIAVLGGRSGIIYKELFSILTQHARRLNLQFRPSKISSDFEPALVKTVADELPNARHVGCNFHFVKAVYRQIRQLGLTIVYRDDEAARSTARQLMALALIPVEKVEDAFEQIASEAPHSIEPLIEYFNGYWMTK
;
A
#
# COMPACT_ATOMS: atom_id res chain seq x y z
N MET A 1 28.35 59.19 -4.80
CA MET A 1 28.26 58.78 -6.21
C MET A 1 26.90 58.16 -6.42
N ALA A 2 26.12 58.70 -7.36
CA ALA A 2 24.76 58.29 -7.64
C ALA A 2 24.72 56.82 -8.12
N GLN A 3 23.93 55.98 -7.45
CA GLN A 3 23.47 54.73 -8.03
C GLN A 3 22.15 55.02 -8.75
N SER A 4 22.18 54.87 -10.07
CA SER A 4 21.03 55.02 -10.95
C SER A 4 20.01 53.94 -10.62
N THR A 5 18.84 54.31 -10.13
CA THR A 5 17.70 53.41 -10.04
C THR A 5 17.19 53.17 -11.47
N THR A 6 17.60 52.05 -12.06
CA THR A 6 16.93 51.49 -13.24
C THR A 6 15.49 51.18 -12.85
N ASN A 7 14.54 51.90 -13.46
CA ASN A 7 13.10 51.66 -13.40
C ASN A 7 12.74 50.36 -14.16
N GLU A 8 13.36 49.24 -13.80
CA GLU A 8 12.91 47.94 -14.28
C GLU A 8 11.78 47.45 -13.38
N THR A 9 10.64 47.15 -13.99
CA THR A 9 9.51 46.57 -13.27
C THR A 9 9.94 45.19 -12.77
N PRO A 10 9.87 44.91 -11.46
CA PRO A 10 10.37 43.65 -10.92
C PRO A 10 9.62 42.47 -11.52
N LYS A 11 10.34 41.37 -11.77
CA LYS A 11 9.74 40.16 -12.33
C LYS A 11 8.85 39.50 -11.30
N ILE A 12 7.54 39.62 -11.48
CA ILE A 12 6.53 39.02 -10.61
C ILE A 12 6.22 37.59 -11.05
N SER A 13 6.19 36.67 -10.10
CA SER A 13 5.63 35.33 -10.28
C SER A 13 4.87 34.89 -9.04
N PHE A 14 4.07 33.83 -9.16
CA PHE A 14 3.24 33.33 -8.06
C PHE A 14 3.49 31.85 -7.79
N ILE A 15 3.44 31.49 -6.51
CA ILE A 15 3.47 30.11 -6.03
C ILE A 15 2.32 29.87 -5.04
N THR A 16 2.10 28.62 -4.64
CA THR A 16 1.05 28.26 -3.67
C THR A 16 1.66 27.79 -2.35
N SER A 17 1.10 28.28 -1.24
CA SER A 17 1.47 27.84 0.11
C SER A 17 0.95 26.43 0.42
N ASN A 18 1.40 25.86 1.55
CA ASN A 18 0.89 24.58 2.04
C ASN A 18 -0.63 24.55 2.29
N LYS A 19 -1.26 25.72 2.49
CA LYS A 19 -2.71 25.88 2.71
C LYS A 19 -3.44 26.34 1.43
N ASN A 20 -2.87 26.09 0.25
CA ASN A 20 -3.39 26.52 -1.06
C ASN A 20 -3.63 28.04 -1.20
N LYS A 21 -3.05 28.87 -0.33
CA LYS A 21 -3.07 30.33 -0.49
C LYS A 21 -2.04 30.78 -1.50
N ARG A 22 -2.39 31.81 -2.28
CA ARG A 22 -1.50 32.48 -3.23
C ARG A 22 -0.35 33.19 -2.51
N LEU A 23 0.87 33.01 -3.00
CA LEU A 23 2.09 33.66 -2.55
C LEU A 23 2.75 34.39 -3.73
N LEU A 24 3.29 35.57 -3.45
CA LEU A 24 4.00 36.40 -4.42
C LEU A 24 5.51 36.12 -4.31
N LEU A 25 6.18 35.97 -5.45
CA LEU A 25 7.62 35.80 -5.57
C LEU A 25 8.22 36.94 -6.38
N ILE A 26 9.12 37.70 -5.76
CA ILE A 26 9.90 38.78 -6.38
C ILE A 26 11.34 38.66 -5.88
N ASP A 27 12.32 38.65 -6.78
CA ASP A 27 13.76 38.66 -6.48
C ASP A 27 14.23 37.60 -5.46
N GLY A 28 13.59 36.44 -5.47
CA GLY A 28 13.90 35.34 -4.55
C GLY A 28 13.23 35.43 -3.17
N TYR A 29 12.43 36.46 -2.93
CA TYR A 29 11.67 36.66 -1.70
C TYR A 29 10.21 36.26 -1.86
N VAL A 30 9.68 35.59 -0.83
CA VAL A 30 8.29 35.15 -0.79
C VAL A 30 7.47 36.09 0.09
N TYR A 31 6.35 36.56 -0.45
CA TYR A 31 5.41 37.43 0.24
C TYR A 31 4.03 36.76 0.37
N GLN A 32 3.39 36.98 1.51
CA GLN A 32 2.02 36.55 1.81
C GLN A 32 1.06 37.73 1.67
N LEU A 33 -0.13 37.47 1.13
CA LEU A 33 -1.19 38.47 1.07
C LEU A 33 -1.62 38.85 2.48
N ASN A 34 -1.49 40.12 2.84
CA ASN A 34 -1.86 40.65 4.14
C ASN A 34 -3.28 41.21 4.14
N LYS A 35 -3.62 42.01 3.14
CA LYS A 35 -4.96 42.61 2.95
C LYS A 35 -5.19 42.97 1.49
N SER A 36 -6.44 43.10 1.07
CA SER A 36 -6.80 43.60 -0.26
C SER A 36 -7.90 44.66 -0.15
N THR A 37 -7.85 45.66 -1.03
CA THR A 37 -8.90 46.68 -1.20
C THR A 37 -9.47 46.59 -2.62
N SER A 38 -10.40 47.48 -2.97
CA SER A 38 -10.97 47.56 -4.33
C SER A 38 -9.97 47.96 -5.41
N LYS A 39 -8.78 48.45 -5.04
CA LYS A 39 -7.75 48.91 -5.99
C LYS A 39 -6.36 48.30 -5.78
N VAL A 40 -6.05 47.79 -4.58
CA VAL A 40 -4.68 47.40 -4.20
C VAL A 40 -4.68 46.12 -3.36
N CYS A 41 -3.77 45.20 -3.71
CA CYS A 41 -3.38 44.05 -2.90
C CYS A 41 -2.08 44.35 -2.15
N TYR A 42 -2.09 44.16 -0.82
CA TYR A 42 -0.96 44.43 0.07
C TYR A 42 -0.29 43.11 0.46
N TRP A 43 0.98 42.96 0.08
CA TRP A 43 1.78 41.77 0.32
C TRP A 43 2.88 42.09 1.33
N LYS A 44 3.14 41.18 2.28
CA LYS A 44 4.21 41.30 3.27
C LYS A 44 5.16 40.11 3.18
N CYS A 45 6.43 40.30 3.50
CA CYS A 45 7.40 39.21 3.53
C CYS A 45 6.89 38.09 4.45
N GLU A 46 7.10 36.84 4.05
CA GLU A 46 6.71 35.68 4.83
C GLU A 46 7.50 35.53 6.14
N GLU A 47 8.75 36.00 6.15
CA GLU A 47 9.61 35.90 7.31
C GLU A 47 9.11 36.83 8.42
N LYS A 48 8.81 36.28 9.60
CA LYS A 48 8.14 37.01 10.69
C LYS A 48 8.93 38.22 11.18
N THR A 49 10.26 38.18 11.05
CA THR A 49 11.19 39.23 11.48
C THR A 49 11.51 40.24 10.38
N CYS A 50 10.85 40.14 9.21
CA CYS A 50 11.05 41.03 8.08
C CYS A 50 9.85 41.95 7.86
N TRP A 51 10.11 43.24 7.64
CA TRP A 51 9.08 44.26 7.39
C TRP A 51 8.91 44.62 5.91
N ALA A 52 9.62 43.93 5.01
CA ALA A 52 9.49 44.17 3.58
C ALA A 52 8.07 43.90 3.08
N GLY A 53 7.61 44.71 2.13
CA GLY A 53 6.25 44.64 1.61
C GLY A 53 6.11 45.21 0.21
N VAL A 54 5.09 44.75 -0.50
CA VAL A 54 4.84 45.06 -1.92
C VAL A 54 3.36 45.34 -2.13
N HIS A 55 3.06 46.35 -2.94
CA HIS A 55 1.71 46.62 -3.43
C HIS A 55 1.59 46.20 -4.89
N LEU A 56 0.57 45.39 -5.17
CA LEU A 56 0.11 45.09 -6.52
C LEU A 56 -1.28 45.69 -6.73
N ASP A 57 -1.65 45.98 -7.97
CA ASP A 57 -3.06 46.23 -8.30
C ASP A 57 -3.85 44.91 -8.31
N ASN A 58 -5.18 44.99 -8.48
CA ASN A 58 -6.03 43.80 -8.54
C ASN A 58 -5.85 42.95 -9.81
N ASN A 59 -5.05 43.43 -10.77
CA ASN A 59 -4.65 42.71 -11.98
C ASN A 59 -3.18 42.22 -11.89
N ASP A 60 -2.63 42.15 -10.67
CA ASP A 60 -1.27 41.68 -10.37
C ASP A 60 -0.14 42.53 -10.95
N LYS A 61 -0.40 43.78 -11.35
CA LYS A 61 0.63 44.71 -11.79
C LYS A 61 1.32 45.35 -10.60
N PHE A 62 2.65 45.46 -10.70
CA PHE A 62 3.47 46.12 -9.70
C PHE A 62 3.06 47.59 -9.52
N ILE A 63 2.84 48.02 -8.27
CA ILE A 63 2.64 49.43 -7.92
C ILE A 63 3.90 50.00 -7.27
N LYS A 64 4.33 49.44 -6.12
CA LYS A 64 5.52 49.88 -5.38
C LYS A 64 5.96 48.89 -4.31
N PHE A 65 7.22 48.99 -3.89
CA PHE A 65 7.69 48.47 -2.62
C PHE A 65 7.28 49.41 -1.46
N ILE A 66 6.88 48.85 -0.33
CA ILE A 66 6.69 49.58 0.94
C ILE A 66 8.05 49.76 1.61
N THR A 67 8.80 48.66 1.70
CA THR A 67 10.17 48.57 2.17
C THR A 67 10.86 47.51 1.31
N SER A 68 11.94 47.89 0.64
CA SER A 68 12.76 46.99 -0.20
C SER A 68 13.81 46.22 0.62
N ASP A 69 14.14 46.71 1.81
CA ASP A 69 15.20 46.14 2.63
C ASP A 69 14.69 44.89 3.36
N HIS A 70 15.27 43.76 3.00
CA HIS A 70 15.02 42.48 3.64
C HIS A 70 16.06 42.22 4.73
N THR A 71 15.60 41.93 5.95
CA THR A 71 16.46 41.43 7.04
C THR A 71 17.12 40.09 6.70
N PRO A 72 16.39 39.09 6.15
CA PRO A 72 17.02 37.84 5.71
C PRO A 72 17.53 37.94 4.26
N MET A 73 18.60 37.19 3.95
CA MET A 73 18.98 36.90 2.56
C MET A 73 18.01 35.86 1.95
N PRO A 74 17.78 35.89 0.62
CA PRO A 74 16.96 34.89 -0.03
C PRO A 74 17.70 33.55 -0.03
N ILE A 75 16.97 32.44 0.10
CA ILE A 75 17.53 31.08 0.09
C ILE A 75 16.99 30.36 -1.15
N PRO A 76 17.71 30.38 -2.28
CA PRO A 76 17.25 29.82 -3.56
C PRO A 76 16.82 28.35 -3.45
N GLU A 77 17.52 27.57 -2.63
CA GLU A 77 17.23 26.16 -2.39
C GLU A 77 15.82 25.93 -1.85
N ARG A 78 15.36 26.81 -0.94
CA ARG A 78 14.01 26.71 -0.39
C ARG A 78 12.93 27.00 -1.44
N LEU A 79 13.23 27.86 -2.41
CA LEU A 79 12.31 28.16 -3.52
C LEU A 79 12.21 26.99 -4.49
N GLU A 80 13.36 26.40 -4.83
CA GLU A 80 13.45 25.19 -5.64
C GLU A 80 12.62 24.05 -5.03
N VAL A 81 12.82 23.77 -3.73
CA VAL A 81 12.07 22.74 -3.01
C VAL A 81 10.57 23.10 -2.92
N ARG A 82 10.21 24.38 -2.77
CA ARG A 82 8.81 24.80 -2.78
C ARG A 82 8.13 24.53 -4.12
N LYS A 83 8.79 24.87 -5.23
CA LYS A 83 8.25 24.59 -6.58
C LYS A 83 8.04 23.09 -6.79
N LEU A 84 9.02 22.27 -6.40
CA LEU A 84 8.87 20.81 -6.40
C LEU A 84 7.62 20.37 -5.60
N MET A 85 7.48 20.85 -4.37
CA MET A 85 6.37 20.46 -3.50
C MET A 85 5.01 20.94 -4.01
N THR A 86 4.94 22.09 -4.70
CA THR A 86 3.74 22.56 -5.39
C THR A 86 3.32 21.59 -6.48
N ASN A 87 4.26 21.14 -7.33
CA ASN A 87 3.97 20.19 -8.41
C ASN A 87 3.54 18.82 -7.87
N VAL A 88 4.25 18.32 -6.84
CA VAL A 88 3.89 17.07 -6.15
C VAL A 88 2.47 17.13 -5.60
N LYS A 89 2.07 18.24 -4.96
CA LYS A 89 0.71 18.42 -4.43
C LYS A 89 -0.34 18.53 -5.53
N ALA A 90 -0.04 19.21 -6.62
CA ALA A 90 -0.94 19.29 -7.76
C ALA A 90 -1.26 17.90 -8.30
N ARG A 91 -0.21 17.07 -8.48
CA ARG A 91 -0.35 15.66 -8.90
C ARG A 91 -1.13 14.81 -7.90
N ILE A 92 -0.82 14.91 -6.61
CA ILE A 92 -1.54 14.20 -5.54
C ILE A 92 -3.06 14.45 -5.60
N ASN A 93 -3.48 15.66 -6.00
CA ASN A 93 -4.89 16.01 -6.10
C ASN A 93 -5.54 15.54 -7.41
N SER A 94 -4.76 15.28 -8.46
CA SER A 94 -5.28 14.90 -9.78
C SER A 94 -5.21 13.40 -10.05
N GLU A 95 -4.36 12.64 -9.34
CA GLU A 95 -4.11 11.23 -9.63
C GLU A 95 -4.02 10.36 -8.36
N THR A 96 -4.05 9.04 -8.54
CA THR A 96 -4.04 8.04 -7.45
C THR A 96 -2.68 7.42 -7.18
N THR A 97 -1.65 7.77 -7.96
CA THR A 97 -0.26 7.27 -7.85
C THR A 97 0.28 7.41 -6.43
N ALA A 98 1.11 6.46 -5.99
CA ALA A 98 1.70 6.50 -4.65
C ALA A 98 2.50 7.81 -4.44
N ILE A 99 2.31 8.50 -3.30
CA ILE A 99 2.98 9.78 -3.01
C ILE A 99 4.50 9.67 -3.18
N GLY A 100 5.10 8.56 -2.74
CA GLY A 100 6.55 8.34 -2.88
C GLY A 100 7.00 8.29 -4.33
N GLN A 101 6.19 7.68 -5.21
CA GLN A 101 6.46 7.64 -6.64
C GLN A 101 6.30 9.02 -7.29
N ILE A 102 5.19 9.73 -7.00
CA ILE A 102 4.97 11.11 -7.48
C ILE A 102 6.16 11.99 -7.08
N TYR A 103 6.58 11.91 -5.81
CA TYR A 103 7.71 12.68 -5.30
C TYR A 103 9.00 12.38 -6.06
N ASN A 104 9.34 11.09 -6.25
CA ASN A 104 10.56 10.70 -6.96
C ASN A 104 10.54 11.15 -8.42
N GLU A 105 9.41 10.99 -9.13
CA GLU A 105 9.27 11.44 -10.51
C GLU A 105 9.40 12.96 -10.65
N GLU A 106 8.75 13.72 -9.78
CA GLU A 106 8.86 15.20 -9.79
C GLU A 106 10.24 15.67 -9.37
N LEU A 107 10.91 14.96 -8.46
CA LEU A 107 12.29 15.26 -8.05
C LEU A 107 13.26 15.15 -9.23
N VAL A 108 13.12 14.08 -10.04
CA VAL A 108 13.92 13.89 -11.26
C VAL A 108 13.64 15.00 -12.28
N LYS A 109 12.35 15.34 -12.50
CA LYS A 109 11.96 16.42 -13.42
C LYS A 109 12.47 17.80 -12.99
N ALA A 110 12.51 18.06 -11.68
CA ALA A 110 12.86 19.37 -11.14
C ALA A 110 14.35 19.73 -11.31
N ASN A 111 15.21 18.74 -11.57
CA ASN A 111 16.65 18.90 -11.79
C ASN A 111 17.31 19.88 -10.79
N LEU A 112 17.07 19.61 -9.50
CA LEU A 112 17.46 20.50 -8.40
C LEU A 112 18.98 20.63 -8.27
N SER A 113 19.43 21.79 -7.75
CA SER A 113 20.82 21.98 -7.35
C SER A 113 21.24 21.01 -6.23
N LYS A 114 22.54 20.72 -6.11
CA LYS A 114 23.06 19.81 -5.05
C LYS A 114 22.66 20.28 -3.64
N SER A 115 22.68 21.57 -3.38
CA SER A 115 22.25 22.15 -2.10
C SER A 115 20.74 22.03 -1.88
N ALA A 116 19.92 22.22 -2.93
CA ALA A 116 18.48 22.03 -2.84
C ALA A 116 18.07 20.56 -2.64
N LEU A 117 18.81 19.59 -3.18
CA LEU A 117 18.58 18.16 -2.95
C LEU A 117 18.69 17.79 -1.46
N ALA A 118 19.66 18.36 -0.75
CA ALA A 118 19.80 18.14 0.70
C ALA A 118 18.58 18.65 1.48
N VAL A 119 18.07 19.83 1.11
CA VAL A 119 16.85 20.42 1.71
C VAL A 119 15.60 19.60 1.37
N ALA A 120 15.51 19.09 0.13
CA ALA A 120 14.40 18.26 -0.33
C ALA A 120 14.30 16.95 0.47
N ALA A 121 15.44 16.32 0.76
CA ALA A 121 15.50 15.08 1.55
C ALA A 121 14.92 15.25 2.96
N THR A 122 15.19 16.38 3.62
CA THR A 122 14.59 16.71 4.92
C THR A 122 13.10 16.98 4.80
N ALA A 123 12.66 17.66 3.73
CA ALA A 123 11.25 17.94 3.48
C ALA A 123 10.43 16.66 3.20
N ARG A 124 11.05 15.63 2.60
CA ARG A 124 10.42 14.30 2.37
C ARG A 124 10.04 13.60 3.68
N GLN A 125 10.80 13.81 4.76
CA GLN A 125 10.48 13.21 6.06
C GLN A 125 9.19 13.80 6.67
N ALA A 126 8.76 15.00 6.24
CA ALA A 126 7.53 15.66 6.64
C ALA A 126 6.29 15.23 5.82
N ASN A 127 6.13 13.92 5.59
CA ASN A 127 5.06 13.30 4.78
C ASN A 127 3.62 13.63 5.22
N SER A 128 3.41 14.16 6.42
CA SER A 128 2.08 14.47 6.96
C SER A 128 1.29 15.45 6.08
N ALA A 129 1.96 16.46 5.52
CA ALA A 129 1.31 17.46 4.66
C ALA A 129 0.86 16.88 3.31
N LEU A 130 1.64 15.94 2.74
CA LEU A 130 1.28 15.27 1.48
C LEU A 130 0.12 14.29 1.67
N ASN A 131 0.14 13.54 2.79
CA ASN A 131 -0.97 12.68 3.17
C ASN A 131 -2.24 13.48 3.45
N GLN A 132 -2.13 14.65 4.09
CA GLN A 132 -3.28 15.54 4.31
C GLN A 132 -3.83 16.10 2.99
N ALA A 133 -2.98 16.47 2.04
CA ALA A 133 -3.42 16.89 0.71
C ALA A 133 -4.22 15.78 0.02
N ARG A 134 -3.71 14.53 0.05
CA ARG A 134 -4.42 13.38 -0.54
C ARG A 134 -5.79 13.16 0.10
N ARG A 135 -5.91 13.29 1.44
CA ARG A 135 -7.18 13.15 2.16
C ARG A 135 -8.28 14.10 1.69
N LEU A 136 -7.96 15.26 1.11
CA LEU A 136 -8.97 16.17 0.56
C LEU A 136 -9.64 15.61 -0.72
N THR A 137 -8.98 14.67 -1.40
CA THR A 137 -9.46 14.07 -2.67
C THR A 137 -9.81 12.59 -2.54
N THR A 138 -9.44 11.97 -1.42
CA THR A 138 -9.84 10.61 -1.06
C THR A 138 -11.27 10.65 -0.50
N PRO A 139 -12.19 9.81 -1.00
CA PRO A 139 -13.52 9.67 -0.41
C PRO A 139 -13.42 9.36 1.08
N THR A 140 -14.42 9.80 1.85
CA THR A 140 -14.58 9.36 3.23
C THR A 140 -14.71 7.85 3.28
N LEU A 141 -14.14 7.23 4.32
CA LEU A 141 -14.30 5.79 4.52
C LEU A 141 -15.79 5.43 4.62
N PRO A 142 -16.24 4.35 3.97
CA PRO A 142 -17.62 3.89 4.08
C PRO A 142 -18.02 3.56 5.51
N THR A 143 -19.29 3.80 5.85
CA THR A 143 -19.88 3.46 7.15
C THR A 143 -20.48 2.05 7.19
N SER A 144 -20.62 1.39 6.03
CA SER A 144 -21.05 -0.01 5.90
C SER A 144 -20.34 -0.68 4.71
N ILE A 145 -20.55 -1.99 4.54
CA ILE A 145 -20.09 -2.77 3.36
C ILE A 145 -20.84 -2.39 2.07
N ASP A 146 -21.97 -1.71 2.20
CA ASP A 146 -22.84 -1.28 1.10
C ASP A 146 -22.50 0.16 0.69
N PHE A 147 -21.67 0.30 -0.33
CA PHE A 147 -21.22 1.60 -0.84
C PHE A 147 -20.83 1.52 -2.31
N ASP A 148 -20.95 2.65 -3.01
CA ASP A 148 -20.48 2.74 -4.38
C ASP A 148 -18.97 2.96 -4.45
N ILE A 149 -18.31 2.16 -5.27
CA ILE A 149 -16.89 2.37 -5.62
C ILE A 149 -16.84 3.50 -6.65
N PRO A 150 -16.14 4.62 -6.41
CA PRO A 150 -16.01 5.69 -7.40
C PRO A 150 -15.35 5.22 -8.70
N SER A 151 -15.80 5.76 -9.84
CA SER A 151 -15.34 5.36 -11.18
C SER A 151 -13.82 5.40 -11.37
N LYS A 152 -13.13 6.35 -10.70
CA LYS A 152 -11.67 6.48 -10.73
C LYS A 152 -10.90 5.28 -10.16
N TYR A 153 -11.55 4.44 -9.34
CA TYR A 153 -10.95 3.23 -8.76
C TYR A 153 -11.34 1.95 -9.51
N LYS A 154 -12.22 2.05 -10.52
CA LYS A 154 -12.64 0.90 -11.33
C LYS A 154 -11.68 0.59 -12.48
N ARG A 155 -10.71 1.48 -12.73
CA ARG A 155 -9.79 1.44 -13.87
C ARG A 155 -8.34 1.58 -13.44
N THR A 156 -7.44 1.03 -14.25
CA THR A 156 -6.00 1.23 -14.13
C THR A 156 -5.60 2.65 -14.56
N THR A 157 -4.32 3.02 -14.38
CA THR A 157 -3.79 4.33 -14.79
C THR A 157 -3.78 4.55 -16.30
N ASN A 158 -3.69 3.47 -17.09
CA ASN A 158 -3.84 3.46 -18.55
C ASN A 158 -5.32 3.31 -19.00
N GLY A 159 -6.28 3.35 -18.07
CA GLY A 159 -7.72 3.39 -18.39
C GLY A 159 -8.38 2.03 -18.63
N GLU A 160 -7.65 0.94 -18.50
CA GLU A 160 -8.17 -0.42 -18.63
C GLU A 160 -9.12 -0.76 -17.47
N ARG A 161 -10.09 -1.64 -17.71
CA ARG A 161 -10.98 -2.10 -16.65
C ARG A 161 -10.16 -2.92 -15.64
N TYR A 162 -10.28 -2.56 -14.37
CA TYR A 162 -9.59 -3.23 -13.26
C TYR A 162 -10.55 -3.84 -12.25
N LEU A 163 -11.66 -3.16 -11.92
CA LEU A 163 -12.74 -3.76 -11.16
C LEU A 163 -13.53 -4.71 -12.08
N LEU A 164 -13.33 -6.02 -11.91
CA LEU A 164 -13.98 -7.04 -12.74
C LEU A 164 -15.32 -7.50 -12.20
N THR A 165 -15.40 -7.66 -10.88
CA THR A 165 -16.61 -8.13 -10.21
C THR A 165 -16.85 -7.30 -8.97
N ASP A 166 -18.11 -6.91 -8.77
CA ASP A 166 -18.61 -6.33 -7.53
C ASP A 166 -19.93 -7.04 -7.21
N ARG A 167 -19.84 -8.09 -6.39
CA ARG A 167 -20.94 -9.01 -6.11
C ARG A 167 -21.46 -8.75 -4.71
N VAL A 168 -22.63 -8.13 -4.62
CA VAL A 168 -23.32 -7.86 -3.35
C VAL A 168 -24.34 -8.97 -3.09
N GLN A 169 -24.31 -9.55 -1.89
CA GLN A 169 -25.24 -10.59 -1.47
C GLN A 169 -26.23 -10.02 -0.46
N HIS A 170 -27.51 -10.23 -0.72
CA HIS A 170 -28.60 -9.75 0.14
C HIS A 170 -29.33 -10.91 0.82
N ARG A 171 -29.77 -10.69 2.05
CA ARG A 171 -30.76 -11.51 2.76
C ARG A 171 -31.73 -10.58 3.45
N ASP A 172 -33.03 -10.79 3.24
CA ASP A 172 -34.11 -9.98 3.83
C ASP A 172 -33.91 -8.46 3.61
N GLY A 173 -33.49 -8.08 2.40
CA GLY A 173 -33.22 -6.69 2.02
C GLY A 173 -31.93 -6.09 2.59
N LYS A 174 -31.16 -6.83 3.40
CA LYS A 174 -29.88 -6.37 3.97
C LYS A 174 -28.70 -6.98 3.25
N VAL A 175 -27.64 -6.20 3.02
CA VAL A 175 -26.37 -6.72 2.54
C VAL A 175 -25.73 -7.57 3.62
N ILE A 176 -25.55 -8.86 3.33
CA ILE A 176 -24.91 -9.81 4.27
C ILE A 176 -23.45 -10.08 3.93
N ASN A 177 -23.05 -9.86 2.67
CA ASN A 177 -21.69 -10.09 2.21
C ASN A 177 -21.44 -9.38 0.88
N ARG A 178 -20.18 -9.11 0.58
CA ARG A 178 -19.75 -8.52 -0.70
C ARG A 178 -18.41 -9.09 -1.12
N ILE A 179 -18.27 -9.42 -2.40
CA ILE A 179 -17.01 -9.84 -3.02
C ILE A 179 -16.66 -8.84 -4.10
N ILE A 180 -15.51 -8.18 -3.93
CA ILE A 180 -14.98 -7.23 -4.91
C ILE A 180 -13.72 -7.85 -5.51
N LEU A 181 -13.67 -8.04 -6.82
CA LEU A 181 -12.53 -8.65 -7.52
C LEU A 181 -11.87 -7.63 -8.45
N PHE A 182 -10.57 -7.42 -8.24
CA PHE A 182 -9.72 -6.58 -9.08
C PHE A 182 -8.72 -7.43 -9.85
N ALA A 183 -8.70 -7.28 -11.16
CA ALA A 183 -7.68 -7.80 -12.08
C ALA A 183 -7.88 -7.18 -13.47
N THR A 184 -6.86 -7.24 -14.32
CA THR A 184 -7.01 -7.03 -15.77
C THR A 184 -7.26 -8.35 -16.48
N ASP A 185 -7.78 -8.29 -17.70
CA ASP A 185 -7.95 -9.48 -18.54
C ASP A 185 -6.59 -10.17 -18.80
N GLU A 186 -5.48 -9.42 -18.90
CA GLU A 186 -4.11 -9.97 -19.05
C GLU A 186 -3.63 -10.70 -17.80
N GLN A 187 -3.84 -10.12 -16.62
CA GLN A 187 -3.50 -10.79 -15.36
C GLN A 187 -4.29 -12.10 -15.18
N LEU A 188 -5.58 -12.11 -15.55
CA LEU A 188 -6.38 -13.33 -15.52
C LEU A 188 -5.93 -14.37 -16.55
N ARG A 189 -5.51 -13.96 -17.76
CA ARG A 189 -4.91 -14.89 -18.73
C ARG A 189 -3.69 -15.57 -18.14
N THR A 190 -2.83 -14.79 -17.48
CA THR A 190 -1.65 -15.33 -16.77
C THR A 190 -2.10 -16.34 -15.71
N LEU A 191 -3.03 -15.96 -14.83
CA LEU A 191 -3.57 -16.83 -13.78
C LEU A 191 -4.07 -18.17 -14.30
N PHE A 192 -4.89 -18.16 -15.35
CA PHE A 192 -5.54 -19.36 -15.87
C PHE A 192 -4.60 -20.26 -16.68
N THR A 193 -3.42 -19.76 -17.07
CA THR A 193 -2.37 -20.58 -17.69
C THR A 193 -1.39 -21.18 -16.67
N CYS A 194 -1.37 -20.67 -15.43
CA CYS A 194 -0.47 -21.18 -14.40
C CYS A 194 -0.96 -22.52 -13.86
N SER A 195 -0.05 -23.49 -13.77
CA SER A 195 -0.31 -24.79 -13.16
C SER A 195 -0.31 -24.74 -11.63
N HIS A 196 0.46 -23.81 -11.06
CA HIS A 196 0.60 -23.61 -9.62
C HIS A 196 0.08 -22.23 -9.22
N ILE A 197 -0.92 -22.23 -8.34
CA ILE A 197 -1.58 -21.03 -7.81
C ILE A 197 -1.26 -20.88 -6.32
N LEU A 198 -0.91 -19.67 -5.91
CA LEU A 198 -0.80 -19.32 -4.49
C LEU A 198 -2.00 -18.48 -4.08
N LEU A 199 -2.56 -18.77 -2.91
CA LEU A 199 -3.65 -18.02 -2.32
C LEU A 199 -3.24 -17.52 -0.94
N ASP A 200 -3.37 -16.22 -0.69
CA ASP A 200 -2.95 -15.61 0.57
C ASP A 200 -3.91 -14.51 1.03
N GLY A 201 -4.42 -14.65 2.25
CA GLY A 201 -5.32 -13.72 2.91
C GLY A 201 -4.56 -12.80 3.87
N THR A 202 -4.81 -11.49 3.77
CA THR A 202 -4.26 -10.48 4.67
C THR A 202 -5.37 -9.81 5.48
N PHE A 203 -5.25 -9.88 6.81
CA PHE A 203 -6.30 -9.48 7.76
C PHE A 203 -6.06 -8.08 8.33
N ASP A 204 -4.84 -7.79 8.80
CA ASP A 204 -4.50 -6.50 9.45
C ASP A 204 -4.64 -5.29 8.52
N SER A 205 -4.60 -5.53 7.21
CA SER A 205 -4.74 -4.51 6.17
C SER A 205 -6.14 -4.48 5.53
N SER A 206 -7.08 -5.27 6.05
CA SER A 206 -8.44 -5.34 5.49
C SER A 206 -9.17 -4.00 5.64
N PRO A 207 -9.87 -3.51 4.61
CA PRO A 207 -10.70 -2.33 4.72
C PRO A 207 -11.80 -2.52 5.77
N PRO A 208 -12.30 -1.43 6.40
CA PRO A 208 -13.48 -1.51 7.25
C PRO A 208 -14.62 -2.26 6.57
N HIS A 209 -15.34 -3.08 7.33
CA HIS A 209 -16.48 -3.90 6.89
C HIS A 209 -16.14 -5.10 5.99
N PHE A 210 -14.85 -5.39 5.77
CA PHE A 210 -14.38 -6.62 5.13
C PHE A 210 -13.48 -7.42 6.07
N ASP A 211 -13.52 -8.74 5.96
CA ASP A 211 -12.71 -9.64 6.80
C ASP A 211 -11.27 -9.77 6.29
N GLN A 212 -11.07 -9.68 4.98
CA GLN A 212 -9.74 -9.88 4.38
C GLN A 212 -9.59 -9.25 2.98
N ILE A 213 -8.34 -8.89 2.67
CA ILE A 213 -7.86 -8.77 1.29
C ILE A 213 -7.19 -10.09 0.92
N TYR A 214 -7.69 -10.72 -0.14
CA TYR A 214 -7.29 -12.02 -0.60
C TYR A 214 -6.55 -11.92 -1.94
N SER A 215 -5.27 -12.25 -1.92
CA SER A 215 -4.40 -12.18 -3.10
C SER A 215 -4.29 -13.55 -3.77
N ILE A 216 -4.41 -13.55 -5.10
CA ILE A 216 -4.38 -14.74 -5.94
C ILE A 216 -3.21 -14.59 -6.88
N HIS A 217 -2.25 -15.50 -6.76
CA HIS A 217 -1.01 -15.44 -7.51
C HIS A 217 -0.87 -16.64 -8.43
N GLY A 218 -0.35 -16.41 -9.62
CA GLY A 218 0.08 -17.46 -10.53
C GLY A 218 1.59 -17.60 -10.51
N ILE A 219 2.08 -18.83 -10.40
CA ILE A 219 3.51 -19.13 -10.63
C ILE A 219 3.70 -19.54 -12.07
N ASN A 220 4.58 -18.84 -12.77
CA ASN A 220 4.99 -19.15 -14.14
C ASN A 220 6.51 -19.00 -14.26
N ASN A 221 7.21 -20.02 -14.78
CA ASN A 221 8.67 -20.06 -14.90
C ASN A 221 9.40 -19.64 -13.60
N ASP A 222 8.98 -20.18 -12.46
CA ASP A 222 9.51 -19.86 -11.12
C ASP A 222 9.34 -18.40 -10.64
N HIS A 223 8.60 -17.57 -11.40
CA HIS A 223 8.25 -16.22 -11.01
C HIS A 223 6.83 -16.19 -10.44
N ASN A 224 6.66 -15.41 -9.37
CA ASN A 224 5.38 -15.19 -8.72
C ASN A 224 4.72 -13.91 -9.23
N PHE A 225 3.49 -14.00 -9.73
CA PHE A 225 2.73 -12.86 -10.23
C PHE A 225 1.43 -12.68 -9.46
N VAL A 226 1.20 -11.47 -8.94
CA VAL A 226 -0.13 -11.11 -8.39
C VAL A 226 -1.09 -10.95 -9.57
N CYS A 227 -1.98 -11.92 -9.73
CA CYS A 227 -2.88 -11.95 -10.88
C CYS A 227 -4.29 -11.44 -10.54
N ALA A 228 -4.71 -11.55 -9.29
CA ALA A 228 -5.96 -10.94 -8.85
C ALA A 228 -5.91 -10.59 -7.37
N ILE A 229 -6.67 -9.56 -7.00
CA ILE A 229 -6.89 -9.15 -5.62
C ILE A 229 -8.38 -9.12 -5.39
N ALA A 230 -8.86 -9.94 -4.45
CA ALA A 230 -10.23 -9.93 -3.99
C ALA A 230 -10.34 -9.26 -2.62
N VAL A 231 -11.42 -8.52 -2.37
CA VAL A 231 -11.79 -8.03 -1.05
C VAL A 231 -13.03 -8.79 -0.63
N LEU A 232 -12.92 -9.56 0.46
CA LEU A 232 -13.93 -10.55 0.86
C LEU A 232 -14.59 -10.12 2.17
N GLY A 233 -15.93 -10.09 2.18
CA GLY A 233 -16.72 -9.77 3.37
C GLY A 233 -16.79 -10.91 4.41
N GLY A 234 -16.05 -12.00 4.19
CA GLY A 234 -15.97 -13.11 5.14
C GLY A 234 -14.99 -14.21 4.72
N ARG A 235 -14.91 -15.25 5.55
CA ARG A 235 -13.96 -16.38 5.45
C ARG A 235 -14.64 -17.75 5.44
N SER A 236 -15.91 -17.81 5.03
CA SER A 236 -16.64 -19.07 4.98
C SER A 236 -16.40 -19.79 3.65
N GLY A 237 -16.57 -21.12 3.64
CA GLY A 237 -16.46 -21.92 2.42
C GLY A 237 -17.44 -21.46 1.33
N ILE A 238 -18.59 -20.88 1.70
CA ILE A 238 -19.55 -20.29 0.77
C ILE A 238 -18.92 -19.11 0.01
N ILE A 239 -18.11 -18.29 0.68
CA ILE A 239 -17.48 -17.11 0.10
C ILE A 239 -16.35 -17.51 -0.83
N TYR A 240 -15.51 -18.47 -0.43
CA TYR A 240 -14.47 -19.00 -1.32
C TYR A 240 -15.07 -19.69 -2.54
N LYS A 241 -16.18 -20.42 -2.38
CA LYS A 241 -16.89 -21.07 -3.47
C LYS A 241 -17.40 -20.05 -4.48
N GLU A 242 -18.02 -18.97 -4.00
CA GLU A 242 -18.47 -17.89 -4.88
C GLU A 242 -17.29 -17.22 -5.59
N LEU A 243 -16.16 -17.00 -4.91
CA LEU A 243 -14.94 -16.46 -5.53
C LEU A 243 -14.42 -17.37 -6.65
N PHE A 244 -14.30 -18.69 -6.42
CA PHE A 244 -13.86 -19.63 -7.46
C PHE A 244 -14.85 -19.76 -8.61
N SER A 245 -16.15 -19.67 -8.33
CA SER A 245 -17.19 -19.59 -9.36
C SER A 245 -17.02 -18.33 -10.23
N ILE A 246 -16.78 -17.16 -9.61
CA ILE A 246 -16.50 -15.91 -10.33
C ILE A 246 -15.26 -16.06 -11.22
N LEU A 247 -14.16 -16.63 -10.71
CA LEU A 247 -12.94 -16.86 -11.50
C LEU A 247 -13.19 -17.82 -12.67
N THR A 248 -13.93 -18.90 -12.44
CA THR A 248 -14.29 -19.87 -13.48
C THR A 248 -15.15 -19.24 -14.58
N GLN A 249 -16.09 -18.36 -14.21
CA GLN A 249 -16.89 -17.60 -15.18
C GLN A 249 -16.01 -16.65 -16.01
N HIS A 250 -15.07 -15.94 -15.38
CA HIS A 250 -14.13 -15.09 -16.11
C HIS A 250 -13.19 -15.88 -17.01
N ALA A 251 -12.74 -17.07 -16.61
CA ALA A 251 -11.96 -17.96 -17.46
C ALA A 251 -12.74 -18.32 -18.74
N ARG A 252 -14.01 -18.73 -18.60
CA ARG A 252 -14.89 -19.02 -19.74
C ARG A 252 -15.07 -17.81 -20.66
N ARG A 253 -15.28 -16.62 -20.11
CA ARG A 253 -15.38 -15.37 -20.89
C ARG A 253 -14.12 -15.10 -21.73
N LEU A 254 -12.95 -15.48 -21.22
CA LEU A 254 -11.66 -15.33 -21.90
C LEU A 254 -11.31 -16.51 -22.83
N ASN A 255 -12.23 -17.46 -23.03
CA ASN A 255 -12.02 -18.73 -23.74
C ASN A 255 -10.88 -19.57 -23.14
N LEU A 256 -10.75 -19.53 -21.82
CA LEU A 256 -9.77 -20.29 -21.03
C LEU A 256 -10.49 -21.18 -20.01
N GLN A 257 -9.71 -22.03 -19.34
CA GLN A 257 -10.18 -22.87 -18.25
C GLN A 257 -9.36 -22.60 -17.00
N PHE A 258 -10.02 -22.45 -15.85
CA PHE A 258 -9.33 -22.36 -14.57
C PHE A 258 -9.15 -23.78 -14.02
N ARG A 259 -8.02 -24.41 -14.34
CA ARG A 259 -7.71 -25.80 -13.97
C ARG A 259 -6.26 -25.92 -13.47
N PRO A 260 -5.93 -25.33 -12.31
CA PRO A 260 -4.59 -25.50 -11.76
C PRO A 260 -4.37 -26.96 -11.35
N SER A 261 -3.12 -27.42 -11.41
CA SER A 261 -2.73 -28.75 -10.90
C SER A 261 -2.27 -28.70 -9.44
N LYS A 262 -1.86 -27.52 -8.96
CA LYS A 262 -1.41 -27.30 -7.59
C LYS A 262 -1.95 -25.98 -7.05
N ILE A 263 -2.47 -26.02 -5.84
CA ILE A 263 -2.86 -24.83 -5.08
C ILE A 263 -2.08 -24.83 -3.78
N SER A 264 -1.43 -23.72 -3.46
CA SER A 264 -0.81 -23.52 -2.15
C SER A 264 -1.46 -22.37 -1.41
N SER A 265 -1.84 -22.62 -0.16
CA SER A 265 -2.44 -21.61 0.71
C SER A 265 -2.06 -21.88 2.16
N ASP A 266 -2.58 -21.08 3.08
CA ASP A 266 -2.61 -21.46 4.49
C ASP A 266 -3.53 -22.68 4.76
N PHE A 267 -3.62 -23.06 6.03
CA PHE A 267 -4.33 -24.25 6.50
C PHE A 267 -5.78 -23.95 6.91
N GLU A 268 -6.41 -22.92 6.34
CA GLU A 268 -7.79 -22.57 6.71
C GLU A 268 -8.76 -23.68 6.28
N PRO A 269 -9.46 -24.37 7.21
CA PRO A 269 -10.26 -25.56 6.87
C PRO A 269 -11.36 -25.29 5.84
N ALA A 270 -11.97 -24.11 5.90
CA ALA A 270 -12.99 -23.68 4.94
C ALA A 270 -12.42 -23.59 3.52
N LEU A 271 -11.23 -23.00 3.38
CA LEU A 271 -10.54 -22.88 2.09
C LEU A 271 -10.10 -24.25 1.57
N VAL A 272 -9.46 -25.08 2.40
CA VAL A 272 -8.98 -26.42 2.00
C VAL A 272 -10.15 -27.26 1.47
N LYS A 273 -11.26 -27.29 2.20
CA LYS A 273 -12.47 -27.99 1.78
C LYS A 273 -13.01 -27.46 0.46
N THR A 274 -13.14 -26.13 0.33
CA THR A 274 -13.66 -25.53 -0.90
C THR A 274 -12.75 -25.77 -2.11
N VAL A 275 -11.43 -25.78 -1.93
CA VAL A 275 -10.49 -26.14 -3.00
C VAL A 275 -10.73 -27.58 -3.46
N ALA A 276 -10.89 -28.52 -2.53
CA ALA A 276 -11.19 -29.91 -2.88
C ALA A 276 -12.53 -30.06 -3.63
N ASP A 277 -13.56 -29.30 -3.21
CA ASP A 277 -14.90 -29.36 -3.81
C ASP A 277 -14.96 -28.71 -5.21
N GLU A 278 -14.35 -27.52 -5.38
CA GLU A 278 -14.48 -26.71 -6.60
C GLU A 278 -13.37 -26.95 -7.62
N LEU A 279 -12.19 -27.42 -7.18
CA LEU A 279 -11.00 -27.65 -8.00
C LEU A 279 -10.43 -29.06 -7.73
N PRO A 280 -11.22 -30.14 -7.95
CA PRO A 280 -10.88 -31.49 -7.49
C PRO A 280 -9.62 -32.09 -8.13
N ASN A 281 -9.19 -31.55 -9.27
CA ASN A 281 -7.96 -31.99 -9.95
C ASN A 281 -6.70 -31.27 -9.42
N ALA A 282 -6.86 -30.24 -8.59
CA ALA A 282 -5.75 -29.51 -8.00
C ALA A 282 -5.34 -30.17 -6.69
N ARG A 283 -4.04 -30.47 -6.55
CA ARG A 283 -3.49 -30.87 -5.26
C ARG A 283 -3.32 -29.64 -4.38
N HIS A 284 -4.03 -29.60 -3.26
CA HIS A 284 -3.78 -28.61 -2.20
C HIS A 284 -2.47 -28.94 -1.47
N VAL A 285 -1.62 -27.93 -1.25
CA VAL A 285 -0.37 -28.06 -0.49
C VAL A 285 -0.25 -26.90 0.48
N GLY A 286 -0.10 -27.19 1.77
CA GLY A 286 0.08 -26.17 2.80
C GLY A 286 1.33 -25.32 2.58
N CYS A 287 1.22 -24.04 2.92
CA CYS A 287 2.32 -23.08 2.83
C CYS A 287 3.30 -23.28 3.99
N ASN A 288 4.57 -23.61 3.67
CA ASN A 288 5.63 -23.83 4.67
C ASN A 288 5.83 -22.63 5.62
N PHE A 289 5.72 -21.41 5.10
CA PHE A 289 5.81 -20.20 5.91
C PHE A 289 4.71 -20.13 6.99
N HIS A 290 3.48 -20.48 6.63
CA HIS A 290 2.36 -20.53 7.58
C HIS A 290 2.50 -21.70 8.57
N PHE A 291 3.03 -22.84 8.12
CA PHE A 291 3.33 -23.98 8.98
C PHE A 291 4.37 -23.62 10.05
N VAL A 292 5.52 -23.08 9.64
CA VAL A 292 6.58 -22.60 10.54
C VAL A 292 6.03 -21.58 11.54
N LYS A 293 5.24 -20.61 11.07
CA LYS A 293 4.58 -19.63 11.95
C LYS A 293 3.62 -20.28 12.94
N ALA A 294 2.88 -21.30 12.55
CA ALA A 294 1.97 -22.01 13.43
C ALA A 294 2.73 -22.72 14.56
N VAL A 295 3.84 -23.39 14.24
CA VAL A 295 4.72 -24.02 15.25
C VAL A 295 5.30 -22.97 16.21
N TYR A 296 5.80 -21.84 15.71
CA TYR A 296 6.27 -20.74 16.56
C TYR A 296 5.17 -20.16 17.47
N ARG A 297 3.95 -20.01 16.95
CA ARG A 297 2.81 -19.58 17.75
C ARG A 297 2.52 -20.58 18.87
N GLN A 298 2.60 -21.87 18.57
CA GLN A 298 2.41 -22.92 19.56
C GLN A 298 3.48 -22.88 20.65
N ILE A 299 4.75 -22.71 20.30
CA ILE A 299 5.85 -22.52 21.28
C ILE A 299 5.51 -21.40 22.27
N ARG A 300 4.95 -20.29 21.80
CA ARG A 300 4.51 -19.18 22.66
C ARG A 300 3.33 -19.56 23.54
N GLN A 301 2.32 -20.22 22.97
CA GLN A 301 1.10 -20.63 23.70
C GLN A 301 1.39 -21.66 24.80
N LEU A 302 2.38 -22.53 24.58
CA LEU A 302 2.84 -23.50 25.57
C LEU A 302 3.77 -22.89 26.63
N GLY A 303 4.08 -21.59 26.58
CA GLY A 303 5.00 -20.94 27.52
C GLY A 303 6.48 -21.27 27.28
N LEU A 304 6.82 -21.96 26.19
CA LEU A 304 8.17 -22.45 25.89
C LEU A 304 9.11 -21.38 25.31
N THR A 305 8.77 -20.10 25.41
CA THR A 305 9.57 -19.02 24.79
C THR A 305 10.95 -18.89 25.44
N ILE A 306 11.04 -19.04 26.77
CA ILE A 306 12.32 -18.98 27.49
C ILE A 306 13.14 -20.24 27.18
N VAL A 307 12.50 -21.42 27.20
CA VAL A 307 13.15 -22.69 26.82
C VAL A 307 13.73 -22.61 25.41
N TYR A 308 12.94 -22.20 24.41
CA TYR A 308 13.41 -22.05 23.03
C TYR A 308 14.58 -21.04 22.90
N ARG A 309 14.65 -20.02 23.77
CA ARG A 309 15.72 -19.02 23.75
C ARG A 309 17.01 -19.56 24.37
N ASP A 310 16.90 -20.19 25.54
CA ASP A 310 18.04 -20.46 26.43
C ASP A 310 18.55 -21.91 26.33
N ASP A 311 17.71 -22.85 25.89
CA ASP A 311 18.05 -24.26 25.68
C ASP A 311 18.32 -24.53 24.19
N GLU A 312 19.59 -24.76 23.83
CA GLU A 312 20.01 -25.02 22.47
C GLU A 312 19.45 -26.33 21.91
N ALA A 313 19.37 -27.38 22.73
CA ALA A 313 18.84 -28.67 22.32
C ALA A 313 17.35 -28.54 22.00
N ALA A 314 16.57 -27.91 22.89
CA ALA A 314 15.15 -27.66 22.65
C ALA A 314 14.92 -26.80 21.39
N ARG A 315 15.72 -25.75 21.20
CA ARG A 315 15.67 -24.92 19.99
C ARG A 315 15.98 -25.73 18.73
N SER A 316 16.97 -26.61 18.79
CA SER A 316 17.34 -27.50 17.69
C SER A 316 16.17 -28.45 17.36
N THR A 317 15.61 -29.14 18.34
CA THR A 317 14.44 -30.02 18.19
C THR A 317 13.28 -29.29 17.52
N ALA A 318 12.92 -28.09 18.00
CA ALA A 318 11.85 -27.30 17.40
C ALA A 318 12.12 -26.97 15.91
N ARG A 319 13.38 -26.67 15.55
CA ARG A 319 13.77 -26.42 14.16
C ARG A 319 13.75 -27.68 13.30
N GLN A 320 14.13 -28.83 13.85
CA GLN A 320 14.04 -30.11 13.16
C GLN A 320 12.58 -30.48 12.87
N LEU A 321 11.66 -30.29 13.82
CA LEU A 321 10.22 -30.46 13.59
C LEU A 321 9.72 -29.59 12.44
N MET A 322 10.14 -28.32 12.38
CA MET A 322 9.80 -27.42 11.27
C MET A 322 10.44 -27.83 9.94
N ALA A 323 11.55 -28.57 9.96
CA ALA A 323 12.23 -29.07 8.77
C ALA A 323 11.63 -30.37 8.22
N LEU A 324 10.76 -31.05 8.96
CA LEU A 324 10.06 -32.26 8.49
C LEU A 324 9.27 -32.03 7.19
N ALA A 325 8.78 -30.80 6.96
CA ALA A 325 8.09 -30.44 5.72
C ALA A 325 9.01 -30.42 4.47
N LEU A 326 10.33 -30.55 4.65
CA LEU A 326 11.34 -30.45 3.59
C LEU A 326 11.97 -31.79 3.20
N ILE A 327 11.62 -32.88 3.89
CA ILE A 327 12.11 -34.22 3.58
C ILE A 327 11.06 -35.01 2.79
N PRO A 328 11.44 -36.11 2.12
CA PRO A 328 10.49 -36.99 1.45
C PRO A 328 9.42 -37.51 2.41
N VAL A 329 8.16 -37.58 1.95
CA VAL A 329 6.99 -37.89 2.78
C VAL A 329 7.13 -39.25 3.46
N GLU A 330 7.73 -40.21 2.76
CA GLU A 330 8.01 -41.57 3.23
C GLU A 330 9.03 -41.65 4.38
N LYS A 331 9.74 -40.55 4.67
CA LYS A 331 10.71 -40.46 5.78
C LYS A 331 10.21 -39.63 6.95
N VAL A 332 9.02 -39.02 6.84
CA VAL A 332 8.53 -38.04 7.82
C VAL A 332 8.25 -38.71 9.16
N GLU A 333 7.66 -39.89 9.16
CA GLU A 333 7.35 -40.66 10.38
C GLU A 333 8.63 -41.09 11.11
N ASP A 334 9.53 -41.81 10.45
CA ASP A 334 10.82 -42.22 11.00
C ASP A 334 11.64 -41.04 11.55
N ALA A 335 11.70 -39.93 10.79
CA ALA A 335 12.43 -38.74 11.22
C ALA A 335 11.78 -38.06 12.43
N PHE A 336 10.45 -38.03 12.49
CA PHE A 336 9.73 -37.51 13.65
C PHE A 336 9.99 -38.36 14.89
N GLU A 337 9.93 -39.69 14.78
CA GLU A 337 10.22 -40.61 15.89
C GLU A 337 11.64 -40.43 16.42
N GLN A 338 12.62 -40.28 15.53
CA GLN A 338 14.00 -39.99 15.92
C GLN A 338 14.09 -38.66 16.68
N ILE A 339 13.54 -37.58 16.11
CA ILE A 339 13.53 -36.25 16.75
C ILE A 339 12.87 -36.31 18.12
N ALA A 340 11.74 -37.02 18.26
CA ALA A 340 11.02 -37.17 19.51
C ALA A 340 11.83 -37.95 20.57
N SER A 341 12.55 -39.00 20.16
CA SER A 341 13.38 -39.80 21.07
C SER A 341 14.61 -39.05 21.60
N GLU A 342 15.14 -38.12 20.81
CA GLU A 342 16.31 -37.30 21.17
C GLU A 342 15.91 -35.96 21.82
N ALA A 343 14.62 -35.64 21.88
CA ALA A 343 14.12 -34.37 22.39
C ALA A 343 14.37 -34.23 23.91
N PRO A 344 14.84 -33.06 24.39
CA PRO A 344 14.94 -32.82 25.82
C PRO A 344 13.54 -32.72 26.45
N HIS A 345 13.39 -33.16 27.71
CA HIS A 345 12.13 -33.06 28.47
C HIS A 345 11.57 -31.62 28.53
N SER A 346 12.44 -30.61 28.43
CA SER A 346 12.06 -29.19 28.44
C SER A 346 11.13 -28.78 27.28
N ILE A 347 11.08 -29.55 26.18
CA ILE A 347 10.24 -29.27 25.00
C ILE A 347 9.18 -30.35 24.70
N GLU A 348 9.00 -31.30 25.62
CA GLU A 348 8.01 -32.39 25.50
C GLU A 348 6.59 -31.90 25.14
N PRO A 349 6.05 -30.81 25.72
CA PRO A 349 4.72 -30.31 25.33
C PRO A 349 4.60 -29.93 23.84
N LEU A 350 5.70 -29.54 23.20
CA LEU A 350 5.70 -29.25 21.76
C LEU A 350 5.68 -30.53 20.93
N ILE A 351 6.38 -31.57 21.37
CA ILE A 351 6.39 -32.89 20.71
C ILE A 351 5.00 -33.51 20.75
N GLU A 352 4.33 -33.49 21.91
CA GLU A 352 2.96 -33.98 22.07
C GLU A 352 1.98 -33.24 21.14
N TYR A 353 2.06 -31.90 21.12
CA TYR A 353 1.27 -31.10 20.19
C TYR A 353 1.56 -31.47 18.72
N PHE A 354 2.84 -31.60 18.37
CA PHE A 354 3.23 -31.84 16.99
C PHE A 354 2.72 -33.21 16.51
N ASN A 355 2.89 -34.23 17.34
CA ASN A 355 2.36 -35.57 17.07
C ASN A 355 0.84 -35.51 16.84
N GLY A 356 0.10 -34.97 17.81
CA GLY A 356 -1.37 -34.97 17.81
C GLY A 356 -2.02 -34.10 16.73
N TYR A 357 -1.33 -33.07 16.24
CA TYR A 357 -1.91 -32.13 15.28
C TYR A 357 -1.39 -32.29 13.85
N TRP A 358 -0.09 -32.54 13.68
CA TRP A 358 0.57 -32.56 12.37
C TRP A 358 0.86 -33.97 11.86
N MET A 359 1.01 -34.98 12.74
CA MET A 359 1.33 -36.35 12.34
C MET A 359 0.10 -37.27 12.27
N THR A 360 -0.89 -37.10 13.16
CA THR A 360 -2.03 -38.03 13.28
C THR A 360 -3.25 -37.73 12.39
N LYS A 361 -3.07 -37.08 11.22
CA LYS A 361 -4.17 -36.68 10.33
C LYS A 361 -4.07 -37.20 8.91
#